data_AF-A0A6V7ISD2-F1
#
_entry.id   AF-A0A6V7ISD2-F1
#
_cell.length_a   1.000
_cell.length_b   1.000
_cell.length_c   1.000
_cell.angle_alpha   90.00
_cell.angle_beta   90.00
_cell.angle_gamma   90.00
#
_symmetry.space_group_name_H-M   'P 1'
#
loop_
_entity.id
_entity.type
_entity.pdbx_description
1 polymer ?
#
loop_
_entity_poly.entity_id
_entity_poly.type
_entity_poly.pdbx_seq_one_letter_code
_entity_poly.pdbx_strand_id
1 'polypeptide(L)'
;FIGEETVSSSKFLPELTDDPTWIIDPIDGTTNFVHSFPHTCISIALAVNRQLEIGIVYNPVIEQMFTARRGCGAYLNGQRIKSSNVS
;
A
#
# COMPACT_ATOMS: atom_id res chain seq x y z
N PHE A 1 2.40 2.54 -14.12
CA PHE A 1 3.14 2.25 -12.87
C PHE A 1 3.46 3.58 -12.21
N ILE A 2 3.24 3.68 -10.90
CA ILE A 2 3.51 4.86 -10.09
C ILE A 2 4.32 4.36 -8.90
N GLY A 3 5.60 4.73 -8.82
CA GLY A 3 6.45 4.41 -7.67
C GLY A 3 6.94 5.69 -7.00
N GLU A 4 7.01 5.73 -5.68
CA GLU A 4 7.47 6.89 -4.91
C GLU A 4 8.80 7.45 -5.47
N GLU A 5 9.80 6.59 -5.68
CA GLU A 5 11.12 6.94 -6.22
C GLU A 5 11.09 7.43 -7.68
N THR A 6 10.07 7.05 -8.45
CA THR A 6 9.85 7.56 -9.81
C THR A 6 9.23 8.95 -9.78
N VAL A 7 8.39 9.23 -8.78
CA VAL A 7 7.78 10.55 -8.60
C VAL A 7 8.80 11.56 -8.08
N SER A 8 9.63 11.17 -7.10
CA SER A 8 10.65 12.04 -6.50
C SER A 8 11.68 12.57 -7.52
N SER A 9 11.97 11.78 -8.56
CA SER A 9 12.91 12.10 -9.63
C SER A 9 12.28 12.84 -10.83
N SER A 10 10.95 12.96 -10.88
CA SER A 10 10.22 13.57 -11.99
C SER A 10 9.64 14.94 -11.62
N LYS A 11 9.59 15.88 -12.57
CA LYS A 11 8.95 17.21 -12.37
C LYS A 11 7.43 17.19 -12.50
N PHE A 12 6.83 16.04 -12.77
CA PHE A 12 5.40 15.90 -13.06
C PHE A 12 4.78 14.91 -12.09
N LEU A 13 3.63 15.27 -11.53
CA LEU A 13 2.85 14.31 -10.76
C LEU A 13 2.25 13.28 -11.74
N PRO A 14 2.38 11.98 -11.47
CA PRO A 14 1.77 10.97 -12.31
C PRO A 14 0.25 11.10 -12.27
N GLU A 15 -0.39 11.09 -13.43
CA GLU A 15 -1.85 11.02 -13.52
C GLU A 15 -2.30 9.56 -13.38
N LEU A 16 -3.33 9.34 -12.57
CA LEU A 16 -4.03 8.06 -12.57
C LEU A 16 -4.97 8.00 -13.78
N THR A 17 -4.66 7.13 -14.73
CA THR A 17 -5.45 6.92 -15.95
C THR A 17 -6.45 5.78 -15.77
N ASP A 18 -7.20 5.47 -16.82
CA ASP A 18 -8.12 4.33 -16.81
C ASP A 18 -7.40 2.97 -16.95
N ASP A 19 -6.14 2.99 -17.41
CA ASP A 19 -5.33 1.79 -17.55
C ASP A 19 -4.94 1.20 -16.18
N PRO A 20 -4.81 -0.14 -16.09
CA PRO A 20 -4.30 -0.79 -14.90
C PRO A 20 -2.97 -0.20 -14.44
N THR A 21 -2.97 0.38 -13.24
CA THR A 21 -1.83 1.11 -12.68
C THR A 21 -1.47 0.55 -11.31
N TRP A 22 -0.27 -0.02 -11.23
CA TRP A 22 0.38 -0.38 -9.97
C TRP A 22 0.94 0.86 -9.30
N ILE A 23 0.62 1.05 -8.03
CA ILE A 23 1.12 2.11 -7.15
C ILE A 23 1.96 1.42 -6.07
N ILE A 24 3.24 1.78 -5.96
CA ILE A 24 4.17 1.08 -5.07
C ILE A 24 4.99 2.08 -4.24
N ASP A 25 5.01 1.84 -2.94
CA ASP A 25 5.97 2.40 -2.00
C ASP A 25 6.83 1.26 -1.45
N PRO A 26 8.14 1.22 -1.75
CA PRO A 26 9.01 0.14 -1.32
C PRO A 26 9.33 0.20 0.19
N ILE A 27 9.30 1.38 0.82
CA ILE A 27 9.67 1.59 2.22
C ILE A 27 8.83 2.75 2.81
N ASP A 28 7.60 2.43 3.19
CA ASP A 28 6.76 3.33 3.99
C ASP A 28 7.31 3.35 5.43
N GLY A 29 7.57 4.56 5.94
CA GLY A 29 8.23 4.78 7.22
C GLY A 29 9.76 4.78 7.13
N THR A 30 10.34 5.43 6.11
CA THR A 30 11.80 5.53 5.89
C THR A 30 12.59 5.99 7.14
N THR A 31 12.03 6.89 7.95
CA THR A 31 12.61 7.29 9.25
C THR A 31 12.67 6.13 10.25
N ASN A 32 11.61 5.33 10.33
CA ASN A 32 11.58 4.15 11.19
C ASN A 32 12.60 3.13 10.73
N PHE A 33 12.74 2.94 9.41
CA PHE A 33 13.75 2.06 8.83
C PHE A 33 15.17 2.48 9.22
N VAL A 34 15.51 3.77 9.05
CA VAL A 34 16.84 4.32 9.41
C VAL A 34 17.15 4.13 10.90
N HIS A 35 16.15 4.23 11.77
CA HIS A 35 16.30 4.07 13.21
C HIS A 35 16.01 2.66 13.74
N SER A 36 15.85 1.66 12.85
CA SER A 36 15.55 0.26 13.22
C SER A 36 14.29 0.07 14.05
N PHE A 37 13.31 0.98 13.93
CA PHE A 37 12.00 0.79 14.52
C PHE A 37 11.17 -0.19 13.67
N PRO A 38 10.46 -1.16 14.28
CA PRO A 38 9.80 -2.26 13.58
C PRO A 38 8.51 -1.85 12.85
N HIS A 39 8.33 -0.56 12.55
CA HIS A 39 7.17 0.01 11.88
C HIS A 39 7.57 0.54 10.49
N THR A 40 8.07 -0.37 9.66
CA THR A 40 8.39 -0.13 8.26
C THR A 40 7.63 -1.14 7.41
N CYS A 41 7.03 -0.69 6.33
CA CYS A 41 6.18 -1.54 5.49
C CYS A 41 6.51 -1.36 4.00
N ILE A 42 6.23 -2.40 3.22
CA ILE A 42 6.09 -2.31 1.77
C ILE A 42 4.59 -2.10 1.49
N SER A 43 4.25 -1.14 0.64
CA SER A 43 2.86 -0.85 0.24
C SER A 43 2.69 -0.99 -1.26
N ILE A 44 1.66 -1.74 -1.67
CA ILE A 44 1.34 -1.99 -3.08
C ILE A 44 -0.17 -1.83 -3.26
N ALA A 45 -0.58 -1.08 -4.28
CA ALA A 45 -1.96 -1.01 -4.72
C ALA A 45 -2.08 -1.21 -6.23
N LEU A 46 -3.23 -1.74 -6.66
CA LEU A 46 -3.64 -1.79 -8.06
C LEU A 46 -4.86 -0.91 -8.24
N ALA A 47 -4.77 0.04 -9.16
CA ALA A 47 -5.90 0.81 -9.64
C ALA A 47 -6.28 0.38 -11.07
N VAL A 48 -7.58 0.31 -11.36
CA VAL A 48 -8.14 0.06 -12.70
C VAL A 48 -9.29 1.03 -12.90
N ASN A 49 -9.39 1.69 -14.07
CA ASN A 49 -10.40 2.73 -14.31
C ASN A 49 -10.41 3.79 -13.19
N ARG A 50 -9.22 4.22 -12.74
CA ARG A 50 -9.02 5.17 -11.63
C ARG A 50 -9.62 4.74 -10.28
N GLN A 51 -10.00 3.47 -10.11
CA GLN A 51 -10.56 2.90 -8.88
C GLN A 51 -9.57 1.93 -8.25
N LEU A 52 -9.37 2.00 -6.93
CA LEU A 52 -8.54 1.04 -6.20
C LEU A 52 -9.22 -0.33 -6.14
N GLU A 53 -8.54 -1.34 -6.67
CA GLU A 53 -9.04 -2.72 -6.75
C GLU A 53 -8.40 -3.63 -5.71
N ILE A 54 -7.09 -3.49 -5.48
CA ILE A 54 -6.29 -4.32 -4.58
C ILE A 54 -5.39 -3.42 -3.74
N GLY A 55 -5.25 -3.73 -2.46
CA GLY A 55 -4.26 -3.15 -1.56
C GLY A 55 -3.52 -4.22 -0.78
N ILE A 56 -2.20 -4.06 -0.65
CA ILE A 56 -1.30 -4.94 0.09
C ILE A 56 -0.37 -4.06 0.90
N VAL A 57 -0.29 -4.29 2.21
CA VAL A 57 0.70 -3.67 3.09
C VAL A 57 1.38 -4.78 3.87
N TYR A 58 2.70 -4.86 3.75
CA TYR A 58 3.49 -5.91 4.38
C TYR A 58 4.58 -5.32 5.26
N ASN A 59 4.54 -5.64 6.55
CA ASN A 59 5.63 -5.37 7.47
C ASN A 59 6.44 -6.67 7.68
N PRO A 60 7.67 -6.77 7.14
CA PRO A 60 8.49 -7.98 7.26
C PRO A 60 9.07 -8.16 8.67
N VAL A 61 9.16 -7.11 9.48
CA VAL A 61 9.80 -7.16 10.80
C VAL A 61 8.91 -7.88 11.82
N ILE A 62 7.60 -7.66 11.73
CA ILE A 62 6.60 -8.25 12.62
C ILE A 62 5.64 -9.22 11.91
N GLU A 63 5.99 -9.60 10.67
CA GLU A 63 5.25 -10.57 9.86
C GLU A 63 3.75 -10.27 9.72
N GLN A 64 3.42 -8.99 9.48
CA GLN A 64 2.05 -8.54 9.27
C GLN A 64 1.78 -8.27 7.80
N MET A 65 0.89 -9.06 7.22
CA MET A 65 0.40 -8.95 5.85
C MET A 65 -1.06 -8.49 5.87
N PHE A 66 -1.28 -7.21 5.58
CA PHE A 66 -2.58 -6.66 5.32
C PHE A 66 -2.92 -6.79 3.83
N THR A 67 -4.08 -7.33 3.52
CA THR A 67 -4.56 -7.44 2.13
C THR A 67 -6.02 -7.02 2.06
N ALA A 68 -6.39 -6.38 0.95
CA ALA A 68 -7.77 -6.05 0.67
C ALA A 68 -8.02 -6.12 -0.84
N ARG A 69 -9.24 -6.53 -1.20
CA ARG A 69 -9.75 -6.42 -2.56
C ARG A 69 -11.15 -5.80 -2.52
N ARG A 70 -11.43 -4.89 -3.45
CA ARG A 70 -12.73 -4.23 -3.57
C ARG A 70 -13.84 -5.27 -3.63
N GLY A 71 -14.83 -5.14 -2.73
CA GLY A 71 -15.95 -6.09 -2.60
C GLY A 71 -15.63 -7.41 -1.89
N CYS A 72 -14.37 -7.72 -1.56
CA CYS A 72 -13.97 -8.98 -0.92
C CYS A 72 -13.57 -8.85 0.56
N GLY A 73 -13.50 -7.61 1.07
CA GLY A 73 -13.10 -7.29 2.44
C GLY A 73 -11.60 -7.10 2.61
N ALA A 74 -11.19 -6.96 3.87
CA ALA A 74 -9.80 -6.79 4.30
C ALA A 74 -9.38 -7.91 5.25
N TYR A 75 -8.10 -8.26 5.23
CA TYR A 75 -7.51 -9.37 5.97
C TYR A 75 -6.16 -8.97 6.56
N LEU A 76 -5.85 -9.50 7.75
CA LEU A 76 -4.54 -9.48 8.38
C LEU A 76 -4.09 -10.93 8.55
N ASN A 77 -2.99 -11.33 7.90
CA ASN A 77 -2.46 -12.69 7.94
C ASN A 77 -3.53 -13.77 7.60
N GLY A 78 -4.36 -13.47 6.59
CA GLY A 78 -5.46 -14.34 6.14
C GLY A 78 -6.72 -14.29 7.02
N GLN A 79 -6.69 -13.62 8.16
CA GLN A 79 -7.86 -13.45 9.04
C GLN A 79 -8.61 -12.17 8.68
N ARG A 80 -9.93 -12.26 8.52
CA ARG A 80 -10.75 -11.11 8.13
C ARG A 80 -10.78 -10.05 9.23
N ILE A 81 -10.58 -8.79 8.87
CA ILE A 81 -10.60 -7.64 9.79
C ILE A 81 -11.75 -6.67 9.44
N LYS A 82 -12.11 -5.85 10.43
CA LYS A 82 -13.10 -4.76 10.32
C LYS A 82 -12.68 -3.63 11.25
N SER A 83 -13.12 -2.40 10.97
CA SER A 83 -12.97 -1.30 11.91
C SER A 83 -13.75 -1.59 13.20
N SER A 84 -13.38 -0.90 14.29
CA SER A 84 -14.21 -0.87 15.48
C SER A 84 -15.55 -0.19 15.18
N ASN A 85 -16.56 -0.44 16.02
CA ASN A 85 -17.86 0.23 15.93
C ASN A 85 -17.86 1.59 16.63
N VAL A 86 -16.69 2.16 16.92
CA VAL A 86 -16.58 3.45 17.61
C VAL A 86 -16.59 4.53 16.54
N SER A 87 -17.72 5.24 16.47
CA SER A 87 -17.95 6.43 15.66
C SER A 87 -17.63 7.70 16.45
#